data_AF-A0A963T5L7-F1
#
_entry.id   AF-A0A963T5L7-F1
#
_cell.length_a   1.000
_cell.length_b   1.000
_cell.length_c   1.000
_cell.angle_alpha   90.00
_cell.angle_beta   90.00
_cell.angle_gamma   90.00
#
_symmetry.space_group_name_H-M   'P 1'
#
loop_
_entity.id
_entity.type
_entity.pdbx_description
1 polymer ?
#
loop_
_entity_poly.entity_id
_entity_poly.type
_entity_poly.pdbx_seq_one_letter_code
_entity_poly.pdbx_strand_id
1 'polypeptide(L)'
;MEAATAVETRRPIKETPLEKLARETRRFFASLARVALLSAFIIPILVFAFLTVDIPYHGLDHFFATSPVKPGNWLSAGYFLMAAGAPVVILIARRFGGEEASRVVTASWAVAAFAAFAGVSYLSPQLEAGDLPSTAFVIAFVGSSVLSQFIAGAVYDVTRGGERWWRAPFFALLSAYVAQTFIYFPIAYWGVRAPWLNWMVEDIALKSLLIVIFLGVYRLMMKQLRPRGGYGG
;
A
#
# COMPACT_ATOMS: atom_id res chain seq x y z
N MET A 1 -20.70 52.52 -1.93
CA MET A 1 -19.23 52.55 -1.75
C MET A 1 -18.73 51.13 -1.94
N GLU A 2 -18.30 50.78 -3.15
CA GLU A 2 -17.71 49.47 -3.45
C GLU A 2 -16.25 49.46 -2.98
N ALA A 3 -15.93 48.50 -2.12
CA ALA A 3 -14.55 48.28 -1.67
C ALA A 3 -13.77 47.57 -2.78
N ALA A 4 -12.87 48.31 -3.42
CA ALA A 4 -11.92 47.75 -4.38
C ALA A 4 -11.06 46.68 -3.69
N THR A 5 -11.25 45.41 -4.07
CA THR A 5 -10.37 44.31 -3.69
C THR A 5 -9.00 44.55 -4.32
N ALA A 6 -8.06 45.02 -3.50
CA ALA A 6 -6.66 45.17 -3.90
C ALA A 6 -6.08 43.79 -4.26
N VAL A 7 -5.94 43.52 -5.56
CA VAL A 7 -5.20 42.36 -6.06
C VAL A 7 -3.73 42.63 -5.78
N GLU A 8 -3.20 41.99 -4.73
CA GLU A 8 -1.81 42.07 -4.32
C GLU A 8 -0.94 41.36 -5.39
N THR A 9 -0.58 42.10 -6.44
CA THR A 9 0.37 41.65 -7.47
C THR A 9 1.76 41.61 -6.85
N ARG A 10 2.13 40.48 -6.23
CA ARG A 10 3.50 40.22 -5.76
C ARG A 10 4.45 40.39 -6.94
N ARG A 11 5.28 41.44 -6.88
CA ARG A 11 6.36 41.67 -7.86
C ARG A 11 7.25 40.41 -7.91
N PRO A 12 7.58 39.89 -9.09
CA PRO A 12 8.50 38.76 -9.20
C PRO A 12 9.84 39.18 -8.61
N ILE A 13 10.28 38.46 -7.58
CA ILE A 13 11.61 38.62 -7.01
C ILE A 13 12.59 38.33 -8.15
N LYS A 14 13.43 39.30 -8.50
CA LYS A 14 14.51 39.10 -9.47
C LYS A 14 15.55 38.17 -8.83
N GLU A 15 15.32 36.88 -8.96
CA GLU A 15 16.25 35.85 -8.48
C GLU A 15 17.38 35.67 -9.47
N THR A 16 18.60 35.55 -8.94
CA THR A 16 19.73 35.13 -9.76
C THR A 16 19.56 33.66 -10.17
N PRO A 17 20.14 33.23 -11.30
CA PRO A 17 20.10 31.82 -11.71
C PRO A 17 20.62 30.86 -10.64
N LEU A 18 21.63 31.29 -9.87
CA LEU A 18 22.21 30.51 -8.77
C LEU A 18 21.24 30.35 -7.59
N GLU A 19 20.53 31.39 -7.19
CA GLU A 19 19.52 31.33 -6.13
C GLU A 19 18.34 30.43 -6.52
N LYS A 20 17.91 30.51 -7.79
CA LYS A 20 16.88 29.64 -8.33
C LYS A 20 17.33 28.18 -8.30
N LEU A 21 18.54 27.88 -8.77
CA LEU A 21 19.12 26.53 -8.74
C LEU A 21 19.22 26.01 -7.29
N ALA A 22 19.76 26.79 -6.37
CA ALA A 22 19.89 26.40 -4.96
C ALA A 22 18.55 26.09 -4.30
N ARG A 23 17.50 26.88 -4.61
CA ARG A 23 16.15 26.63 -4.11
C ARG A 23 15.55 25.35 -4.68
N GLU A 24 15.62 25.12 -5.98
CA GLU A 24 15.08 23.91 -6.59
C GLU A 24 15.83 22.66 -6.11
N THR A 25 17.15 22.73 -5.97
CA THR A 25 17.96 21.67 -5.37
C THR A 25 17.52 21.39 -3.93
N ARG A 26 17.33 22.41 -3.09
CA ARG A 26 16.84 22.23 -1.72
C ARG A 26 15.43 21.62 -1.68
N ARG A 27 14.53 22.04 -2.57
CA ARG A 27 13.18 21.48 -2.70
C ARG A 27 13.21 20.01 -3.11
N PHE A 28 14.07 19.67 -4.08
CA PHE A 28 14.27 18.30 -4.53
C PHE A 28 14.75 17.40 -3.39
N PHE A 29 15.82 17.76 -2.69
CA PHE A 29 16.33 16.97 -1.56
C PHE A 29 15.31 16.86 -0.41
N ALA A 30 14.56 17.93 -0.12
CA ALA A 30 13.50 17.88 0.88
C ALA A 30 12.35 16.94 0.48
N SER A 31 11.99 16.89 -0.81
CA SER A 31 11.01 15.94 -1.34
C SER A 31 11.53 14.51 -1.27
N LEU A 32 12.78 14.29 -1.69
CA LEU A 32 13.42 12.97 -1.66
C LEU A 32 13.52 12.42 -0.23
N ALA A 33 13.99 13.25 0.72
CA ALA A 33 14.06 12.87 2.13
C ALA A 33 12.68 12.54 2.70
N ARG A 34 11.64 13.26 2.31
CA ARG A 34 10.27 12.96 2.72
C ARG A 34 9.79 11.63 2.17
N VAL A 35 9.97 11.37 0.88
CA VAL A 35 9.58 10.09 0.26
C VAL A 35 10.33 8.95 0.93
N ALA A 36 11.63 9.10 1.22
CA ALA A 36 12.42 8.11 1.94
C ALA A 36 11.86 7.84 3.36
N LEU A 37 11.58 8.90 4.13
CA LEU A 37 11.00 8.79 5.48
C LEU A 37 9.61 8.15 5.48
N LEU A 38 8.78 8.46 4.49
CA LEU A 38 7.45 7.86 4.36
C LEU A 38 7.53 6.40 3.89
N SER A 39 8.47 6.09 3.00
CA SER A 39 8.73 4.71 2.53
C SER A 39 9.20 3.82 3.67
N ALA A 40 9.85 4.36 4.70
CA ALA A 40 10.25 3.61 5.88
C ALA A 40 9.06 2.99 6.66
N PHE A 41 7.81 3.41 6.42
CA PHE A 41 6.62 2.75 6.98
C PHE A 41 6.16 1.54 6.15
N ILE A 42 6.39 1.54 4.83
CA ILE A 42 5.94 0.47 3.93
C ILE A 42 7.05 -0.57 3.72
N ILE A 43 8.31 -0.16 3.61
CA ILE A 43 9.45 -1.05 3.34
C ILE A 43 9.52 -2.21 4.34
N PRO A 44 9.41 -2.02 5.67
CA PRO A 44 9.43 -3.15 6.60
C PRO A 44 8.28 -4.12 6.34
N ILE A 45 7.08 -3.63 6.04
CA ILE A 45 5.92 -4.48 5.71
C ILE A 45 6.23 -5.32 4.48
N LEU A 46 6.77 -4.72 3.42
CA LEU A 46 7.11 -5.44 2.19
C LEU A 46 8.20 -6.48 2.45
N VAL A 47 9.28 -6.11 3.14
CA VAL A 47 10.41 -7.01 3.43
C VAL A 47 9.95 -8.17 4.30
N PHE A 48 9.26 -7.92 5.41
CA PHE A 48 8.74 -9.00 6.25
C PHE A 48 7.71 -9.85 5.51
N ALA A 49 6.88 -9.24 4.66
CA ALA A 49 5.93 -10.00 3.86
C ALA A 49 6.63 -10.95 2.89
N PHE A 50 7.73 -10.53 2.25
CA PHE A 50 8.53 -11.40 1.40
C PHE A 50 9.24 -12.51 2.18
N LEU A 51 9.81 -12.18 3.34
CA LEU A 51 10.55 -13.14 4.17
C LEU A 51 9.66 -14.19 4.85
N THR A 52 8.34 -13.99 4.87
CA THR A 52 7.39 -14.87 5.56
C THR A 52 6.28 -15.35 4.63
N VAL A 53 6.47 -15.22 3.32
CA VAL A 53 5.44 -15.53 2.31
C VAL A 53 5.15 -17.02 2.19
N ASP A 54 6.10 -17.86 2.61
CA ASP A 54 6.08 -19.32 2.64
C ASP A 54 5.57 -19.87 3.99
N ILE A 55 5.53 -19.05 5.04
CA ILE A 55 5.10 -19.46 6.37
C ILE A 55 3.57 -19.43 6.45
N PRO A 56 2.88 -20.57 6.66
CA PRO A 56 1.42 -20.59 6.80
C PRO A 56 0.95 -19.88 8.07
N TYR A 57 -0.14 -19.13 7.97
CA TYR A 57 -0.73 -18.42 9.10
C TYR A 57 -1.94 -19.17 9.68
N HIS A 58 -1.71 -19.87 10.79
CA HIS A 58 -2.71 -20.72 11.45
C HIS A 58 -3.58 -20.00 12.51
N GLY A 59 -3.34 -18.71 12.76
CA GLY A 59 -3.99 -17.98 13.86
C GLY A 59 -5.52 -17.86 13.74
N LEU A 60 -6.08 -18.13 12.56
CA LEU A 60 -7.51 -18.09 12.30
C LEU A 60 -8.14 -19.48 12.17
N ASP A 61 -7.34 -20.55 12.15
CA ASP A 61 -7.83 -21.91 11.91
C ASP A 61 -8.83 -22.37 12.96
N HIS A 62 -8.75 -21.82 14.16
CA HIS A 62 -9.65 -22.13 15.29
C HIS A 62 -11.11 -21.76 15.01
N PHE A 63 -11.36 -20.82 14.08
CA PHE A 63 -12.71 -20.40 13.69
C PHE A 63 -13.34 -21.30 12.62
N PHE A 64 -12.59 -22.29 12.09
CA PHE A 64 -13.02 -23.12 10.97
C PHE A 64 -13.00 -24.61 11.33
N ALA A 65 -14.16 -25.25 11.22
CA ALA A 65 -14.34 -26.63 11.67
C ALA A 65 -13.72 -27.68 10.72
N THR A 66 -13.71 -27.43 9.42
CA THR A 66 -13.26 -28.41 8.41
C THR A 66 -11.94 -28.00 7.80
N SER A 67 -11.07 -28.99 7.55
CA SER A 67 -9.72 -28.74 7.01
C SER A 67 -9.71 -27.89 5.74
N PRO A 68 -10.53 -28.14 4.70
CA PRO A 68 -10.40 -27.45 3.41
C PRO A 68 -10.62 -25.93 3.43
N VAL A 69 -11.31 -25.41 4.44
CA VAL A 69 -11.64 -23.98 4.60
C VAL A 69 -10.79 -23.30 5.68
N LYS A 70 -9.79 -24.00 6.23
CA LYS A 70 -8.87 -23.39 7.19
C LYS A 70 -7.97 -22.38 6.47
N PRO A 71 -7.90 -21.12 6.94
CA PRO A 71 -7.05 -20.11 6.34
C PRO A 71 -5.60 -20.53 6.23
N GLY A 72 -5.05 -21.29 7.19
CA GLY A 72 -3.66 -21.76 7.14
C GLY A 72 -3.29 -22.60 5.90
N ASN A 73 -4.26 -23.10 5.12
CA ASN A 73 -3.98 -23.81 3.87
C ASN A 73 -3.63 -22.90 2.69
N TRP A 74 -3.95 -21.61 2.77
CA TRP A 74 -3.79 -20.67 1.66
C TRP A 74 -3.22 -19.31 2.11
N LEU A 75 -3.49 -18.90 3.34
CA LEU A 75 -3.06 -17.66 3.93
C LEU A 75 -1.67 -17.84 4.53
N SER A 76 -0.67 -17.21 3.92
CA SER A 76 0.66 -17.09 4.53
C SER A 76 0.76 -15.86 5.43
N ALA A 77 1.70 -15.89 6.38
CA ALA A 77 2.04 -14.75 7.22
C ALA A 77 2.43 -13.54 6.36
N GLY A 78 3.15 -13.77 5.27
CA GLY A 78 3.51 -12.71 4.33
C GLY A 78 2.31 -12.10 3.62
N TYR A 79 1.37 -12.92 3.16
CA TYR A 79 0.12 -12.43 2.56
C TYR A 79 -0.74 -11.65 3.54
N PHE A 80 -0.83 -12.14 4.79
CA PHE A 80 -1.51 -11.44 5.87
C PHE A 80 -0.87 -10.08 6.18
N LEU A 81 0.45 -10.02 6.34
CA LEU A 81 1.18 -8.76 6.57
C LEU A 81 1.04 -7.78 5.41
N MET A 82 1.05 -8.27 4.17
CA MET A 82 0.89 -7.45 2.97
C MET A 82 -0.45 -6.69 2.95
N ALA A 83 -1.50 -7.23 3.59
CA ALA A 83 -2.78 -6.55 3.71
C ALA A 83 -2.69 -5.21 4.46
N ALA A 84 -1.66 -5.00 5.31
CA ALA A 84 -1.43 -3.74 6.00
C ALA A 84 -0.89 -2.62 5.09
N GLY A 85 -0.38 -2.94 3.89
CA GLY A 85 0.17 -1.96 2.97
C GLY A 85 -0.86 -0.90 2.52
N ALA A 86 -2.03 -1.32 2.04
CA ALA A 86 -3.08 -0.39 1.60
C ALA A 86 -3.57 0.56 2.72
N PRO A 87 -3.81 0.11 3.96
CA PRO A 87 -4.06 0.97 5.12
C PRO A 87 -3.00 2.06 5.33
N VAL A 88 -1.72 1.70 5.26
CA VAL A 88 -0.61 2.66 5.42
C VAL A 88 -0.62 3.70 4.30
N VAL A 89 -0.84 3.27 3.05
CA VAL A 89 -0.97 4.17 1.90
C VAL A 89 -2.10 5.19 2.10
N ILE A 90 -3.25 4.77 2.64
CA ILE A 90 -4.36 5.67 2.97
C ILE A 90 -3.97 6.71 4.03
N LEU A 91 -3.24 6.31 5.08
CA LEU A 91 -2.77 7.25 6.10
C LEU A 91 -1.78 8.27 5.53
N ILE A 92 -0.95 7.86 4.58
CA ILE A 92 -0.03 8.76 3.86
C ILE A 92 -0.83 9.71 2.96
N ALA A 93 -1.74 9.17 2.14
CA ALA A 93 -2.61 9.93 1.24
C ALA A 93 -3.46 10.96 2.01
N ARG A 94 -3.92 10.61 3.22
CA ARG A 94 -4.63 11.55 4.10
C ARG A 94 -3.81 12.80 4.41
N ARG A 95 -2.53 12.64 4.73
CA ARG A 95 -1.69 13.75 5.19
C ARG A 95 -1.01 14.50 4.04
N PHE A 96 -0.64 13.78 2.98
CA PHE A 96 0.22 14.27 1.89
C PHE A 96 -0.39 14.17 0.49
N GLY A 97 -1.61 13.66 0.35
CA GLY A 97 -2.29 13.48 -0.94
C GLY A 97 -1.88 12.21 -1.69
N GLY A 98 -2.70 11.82 -2.65
CA GLY A 98 -2.55 10.58 -3.44
C GLY A 98 -1.30 10.57 -4.32
N GLU A 99 -0.85 11.72 -4.83
CA GLU A 99 0.38 11.79 -5.63
C GLU A 99 1.61 11.41 -4.79
N GLU A 100 1.74 11.98 -3.59
CA GLU A 100 2.85 11.66 -2.70
C GLU A 100 2.74 10.21 -2.21
N ALA A 101 1.54 9.72 -1.92
CA ALA A 101 1.32 8.32 -1.57
C ALA A 101 1.77 7.38 -2.69
N SER A 102 1.49 7.72 -3.95
CA SER A 102 1.92 6.96 -5.13
C SER A 102 3.44 6.93 -5.27
N ARG A 103 4.12 8.06 -5.05
CA ARG A 103 5.60 8.11 -5.04
C ARG A 103 6.19 7.21 -3.96
N VAL A 104 5.58 7.19 -2.78
CA VAL A 104 6.00 6.34 -1.66
C VAL A 104 5.80 4.86 -1.96
N VAL A 105 4.67 4.48 -2.58
CA VAL A 105 4.42 3.11 -3.04
C VAL A 105 5.50 2.70 -4.05
N THR A 106 5.74 3.50 -5.08
CA THR A 106 6.77 3.23 -6.10
C THR A 106 8.16 3.08 -5.48
N ALA A 107 8.56 4.01 -4.61
CA ALA A 107 9.87 3.98 -3.96
C ALA A 107 10.02 2.74 -3.06
N SER A 108 8.98 2.39 -2.29
CA SER A 108 9.00 1.22 -1.40
C SER A 108 9.12 -0.09 -2.17
N TRP A 109 8.36 -0.24 -3.26
CA TRP A 109 8.45 -1.43 -4.13
C TRP A 109 9.76 -1.51 -4.89
N ALA A 110 10.34 -0.38 -5.31
CA ALA A 110 11.67 -0.37 -5.90
C ALA A 110 12.72 -0.88 -4.90
N VAL A 111 12.71 -0.38 -3.67
CA VAL A 111 13.60 -0.85 -2.60
C VAL A 111 13.37 -2.33 -2.31
N ALA A 112 12.12 -2.78 -2.21
CA ALA A 112 11.81 -4.18 -1.96
C ALA A 112 12.25 -5.10 -3.10
N ALA A 113 12.12 -4.66 -4.36
CA ALA A 113 12.61 -5.39 -5.53
C ALA A 113 14.14 -5.50 -5.52
N PHE A 114 14.86 -4.41 -5.20
CA PHE A 114 16.31 -4.44 -5.02
C PHE A 114 16.73 -5.36 -3.88
N ALA A 115 16.03 -5.33 -2.74
CA ALA A 115 16.31 -6.20 -1.60
C ALA A 115 16.05 -7.67 -1.93
N ALA A 116 14.95 -7.99 -2.60
CA ALA A 116 14.62 -9.34 -3.07
C ALA A 116 15.66 -9.85 -4.06
N PHE A 117 16.05 -9.02 -5.04
CA PHE A 117 17.11 -9.36 -6.00
C PHE A 117 18.44 -9.62 -5.30
N ALA A 118 18.88 -8.73 -4.40
CA ALA A 118 20.11 -8.91 -3.63
C ALA A 118 20.07 -10.18 -2.77
N GLY A 119 18.93 -10.47 -2.14
CA GLY A 119 18.72 -11.69 -1.35
C GLY A 119 18.83 -12.96 -2.19
N VAL A 120 18.16 -13.00 -3.35
CA VAL A 120 18.27 -14.13 -4.28
C VAL A 120 19.68 -14.28 -4.83
N SER A 121 20.35 -13.18 -5.20
CA SER A 121 21.75 -13.20 -5.66
C SER A 121 22.70 -13.73 -4.58
N TYR A 122 22.49 -13.35 -3.32
CA TYR A 122 23.29 -13.82 -2.19
C TYR A 122 23.07 -15.31 -1.91
N LEU A 123 21.82 -15.77 -1.97
CA LEU A 123 21.45 -17.17 -1.73
C LEU A 123 21.68 -18.08 -2.94
N SER A 124 21.87 -17.52 -4.14
CA SER A 124 21.99 -18.28 -5.40
C SER A 124 22.95 -19.47 -5.36
N PRO A 125 24.11 -19.45 -4.66
CA PRO A 125 24.98 -20.61 -4.57
C PRO A 125 24.42 -21.78 -3.75
N GLN A 126 23.41 -21.52 -2.92
CA GLN A 126 22.78 -22.46 -1.98
C GLN A 126 21.38 -22.89 -2.43
N LEU A 127 20.78 -22.21 -3.41
CA LEU A 127 19.43 -22.50 -3.87
C LEU A 127 19.40 -23.76 -4.75
N GLU A 128 18.49 -24.67 -4.43
CA GLU A 128 18.17 -25.85 -5.22
C GLU A 128 16.95 -25.63 -6.14
N ALA A 129 16.78 -26.54 -7.09
CA ALA A 129 15.62 -26.54 -7.98
C ALA A 129 14.34 -26.85 -7.18
N GLY A 130 13.55 -25.82 -6.89
CA GLY A 130 12.30 -25.94 -6.13
C GLY A 130 12.19 -24.97 -4.96
N ASP A 131 13.30 -24.36 -4.53
CA ASP A 131 13.33 -23.41 -3.42
C ASP A 131 12.65 -22.06 -3.75
N LEU A 132 12.61 -21.72 -5.04
CA LEU A 132 12.00 -20.48 -5.50
C LEU A 132 10.49 -20.67 -5.75
N PRO A 133 9.67 -19.68 -5.37
CA PRO A 133 8.25 -19.69 -5.69
C PRO A 133 8.03 -19.68 -7.21
N SER A 134 6.91 -20.26 -7.65
CA SER A 134 6.56 -20.27 -9.07
C SER A 134 6.41 -18.85 -9.63
N THR A 135 6.75 -18.65 -10.90
CA THR A 135 6.60 -17.34 -11.56
C THR A 135 5.16 -16.84 -11.49
N ALA A 136 4.17 -17.73 -11.63
CA ALA A 136 2.76 -17.39 -11.50
C ALA A 136 2.45 -16.85 -10.11
N PHE A 137 2.95 -17.49 -9.05
CA PHE A 137 2.78 -17.02 -7.68
C PHE A 137 3.42 -15.64 -7.48
N VAL A 138 4.66 -15.44 -7.94
CA VAL A 138 5.36 -14.15 -7.81
C VAL A 138 4.60 -13.02 -8.51
N ILE A 139 4.15 -13.26 -9.76
CA ILE A 139 3.35 -12.29 -10.52
C ILE A 139 2.03 -11.99 -9.80
N ALA A 140 1.32 -13.03 -9.35
CA ALA A 140 0.07 -12.88 -8.62
C ALA A 140 0.27 -12.08 -7.33
N PHE A 141 1.24 -12.45 -6.51
CA PHE A 141 1.50 -11.83 -5.21
C PHE A 141 1.95 -10.39 -5.34
N VAL A 142 3.00 -10.13 -6.14
CA VAL A 142 3.56 -8.79 -6.32
C VAL A 142 2.59 -7.90 -7.09
N GLY A 143 2.09 -8.38 -8.24
CA GLY A 143 1.23 -7.60 -9.12
C GLY A 143 -0.07 -7.19 -8.44
N SER A 144 -0.75 -8.11 -7.76
CA SER A 144 -1.99 -7.80 -7.03
C SER A 144 -1.74 -6.83 -5.87
N SER A 145 -0.62 -6.99 -5.15
CA SER A 145 -0.31 -6.17 -3.97
C SER A 145 0.09 -4.74 -4.32
N VAL A 146 0.91 -4.57 -5.36
CA VAL A 146 1.26 -3.25 -5.90
C VAL A 146 0.00 -2.53 -6.36
N LEU A 147 -0.83 -3.19 -7.17
CA LEU A 147 -2.05 -2.59 -7.71
C LEU A 147 -3.04 -2.21 -6.61
N SER A 148 -3.22 -3.08 -5.61
CA SER A 148 -4.04 -2.81 -4.42
C SER A 148 -3.62 -1.52 -3.71
N GLN A 149 -2.32 -1.31 -3.51
CA GLN A 149 -1.80 -0.10 -2.87
C GLN A 149 -2.04 1.16 -3.71
N PHE A 150 -1.88 1.11 -5.03
CA PHE A 150 -2.22 2.24 -5.90
C PHE A 150 -3.73 2.53 -5.91
N ILE A 151 -4.58 1.50 -5.99
CA ILE A 151 -6.04 1.65 -5.93
C ILE A 151 -6.44 2.28 -4.60
N ALA A 152 -5.86 1.85 -3.48
CA ALA A 152 -6.14 2.43 -2.17
C ALA A 152 -5.84 3.93 -2.15
N GLY A 153 -4.67 4.35 -2.65
CA GLY A 153 -4.30 5.75 -2.74
C GLY A 153 -5.23 6.56 -3.65
N ALA A 154 -5.50 6.06 -4.86
CA ALA A 154 -6.30 6.75 -5.88
C ALA A 154 -7.77 6.89 -5.47
N VAL A 155 -8.40 5.79 -5.02
CA VAL A 155 -9.81 5.81 -4.59
C VAL A 155 -9.95 6.69 -3.35
N TYR A 156 -9.00 6.64 -2.42
CA TYR A 156 -9.02 7.55 -1.27
C TYR A 156 -8.93 9.02 -1.71
N ASP A 157 -8.08 9.35 -2.69
CA ASP A 157 -7.90 10.72 -3.16
C ASP A 157 -9.14 11.29 -3.86
N VAL A 158 -9.89 10.44 -4.56
CA VAL A 158 -11.14 10.83 -5.24
C VAL A 158 -12.32 10.90 -4.26
N THR A 159 -12.30 10.09 -3.20
CA THR A 159 -13.43 10.00 -2.24
C THR A 159 -13.25 10.86 -0.99
N ARG A 160 -12.05 11.38 -0.73
CA ARG A 160 -11.79 12.33 0.37
C ARG A 160 -12.55 13.64 0.13
N GLY A 161 -12.97 14.30 1.22
CA GLY A 161 -13.75 15.54 1.17
C GLY A 161 -15.27 15.36 1.35
N GLY A 162 -15.76 14.12 1.41
CA GLY A 162 -17.16 13.85 1.79
C GLY A 162 -17.45 14.14 3.27
N GLU A 163 -18.72 14.42 3.59
CA GLU A 163 -19.19 14.76 4.95
C GLU A 163 -18.91 13.67 6.00
N ARG A 164 -18.90 12.39 5.57
CA ARG A 164 -18.72 11.25 6.47
C ARG A 164 -17.28 10.75 6.43
N TRP A 165 -16.59 10.89 7.56
CA TRP A 165 -15.17 10.55 7.72
C TRP A 165 -14.78 9.11 7.34
N TRP A 166 -15.70 8.15 7.43
CA TRP A 166 -15.45 6.73 7.18
C TRP A 166 -15.55 6.35 5.70
N ARG A 167 -16.21 7.16 4.85
CA ARG A 167 -16.49 6.79 3.45
C ARG A 167 -15.21 6.60 2.65
N ALA A 168 -14.31 7.59 2.70
CA ALA A 168 -13.08 7.55 1.93
C ALA A 168 -12.18 6.34 2.27
N PRO A 169 -11.81 6.08 3.55
CA PRO A 169 -11.00 4.91 3.87
C PRO A 169 -11.72 3.58 3.61
N PHE A 170 -13.05 3.50 3.79
CA PHE A 170 -13.82 2.28 3.53
C PHE A 170 -13.79 1.91 2.04
N PHE A 171 -14.19 2.82 1.15
CA PHE A 171 -14.22 2.54 -0.28
C PHE A 171 -12.82 2.31 -0.85
N ALA A 172 -11.82 3.05 -0.36
CA ALA A 172 -10.44 2.85 -0.77
C ALA A 172 -9.94 1.43 -0.46
N LEU A 173 -10.14 0.96 0.77
CA LEU A 173 -9.72 -0.40 1.13
C LEU A 173 -10.58 -1.47 0.46
N LEU A 174 -11.90 -1.28 0.36
CA LEU A 174 -12.78 -2.25 -0.28
C LEU A 174 -12.36 -2.46 -1.74
N SER A 175 -12.16 -1.38 -2.51
CA SER A 175 -11.71 -1.47 -3.90
C SER A 175 -10.31 -2.10 -4.01
N ALA A 176 -9.38 -1.72 -3.13
CA ALA A 176 -8.03 -2.26 -3.12
C ALA A 176 -8.00 -3.77 -2.85
N TYR A 177 -8.72 -4.22 -1.82
CA TYR A 177 -8.78 -5.62 -1.42
C TYR A 177 -9.55 -6.49 -2.41
N VAL A 178 -10.67 -6.00 -2.97
CA VAL A 178 -11.36 -6.70 -4.04
C VAL A 178 -10.43 -6.87 -5.24
N ALA A 179 -9.78 -5.80 -5.72
CA ALA A 179 -8.86 -5.89 -6.84
C ALA A 179 -7.70 -6.86 -6.56
N GLN A 180 -7.11 -6.82 -5.36
CA GLN A 180 -6.05 -7.74 -4.98
C GLN A 180 -6.52 -9.20 -5.07
N THR A 181 -7.67 -9.50 -4.49
CA THR A 181 -8.22 -10.85 -4.36
C THR A 181 -8.53 -11.44 -5.73
N PHE A 182 -9.24 -10.68 -6.57
CA PHE A 182 -9.67 -11.12 -7.91
C PHE A 182 -8.52 -11.23 -8.91
N ILE A 183 -7.35 -10.71 -8.59
CA ILE A 183 -6.12 -10.89 -9.38
C ILE A 183 -5.27 -12.02 -8.82
N TYR A 184 -5.09 -12.04 -7.49
CA TYR A 184 -4.22 -13.00 -6.82
C TYR A 184 -4.70 -14.44 -7.02
N PHE A 185 -5.94 -14.76 -6.63
CA PHE A 185 -6.41 -16.14 -6.60
C PHE A 185 -6.45 -16.80 -7.99
N PRO A 186 -7.02 -16.16 -9.03
CA PRO A 186 -7.06 -16.76 -10.35
C PRO A 186 -5.68 -17.01 -10.96
N ILE A 187 -4.70 -16.11 -10.73
CA ILE A 187 -3.35 -16.26 -11.29
C ILE A 187 -2.54 -17.27 -10.48
N ALA A 188 -2.59 -17.21 -9.15
CA ALA A 188 -1.80 -18.07 -8.27
C ALA A 188 -2.26 -19.54 -8.31
N TYR A 189 -3.56 -19.78 -8.44
CA TYR A 189 -4.16 -21.13 -8.35
C TYR A 189 -4.73 -21.63 -9.67
N TRP A 190 -4.37 -21.01 -10.81
CA TRP A 190 -4.80 -21.46 -12.12
C TRP A 190 -4.41 -22.93 -12.35
N GLY A 191 -5.39 -23.78 -12.68
CA GLY A 191 -5.17 -25.20 -12.95
C GLY A 191 -4.88 -26.06 -11.70
N VAL A 192 -4.89 -25.48 -10.51
CA VAL A 192 -4.68 -26.22 -9.25
C VAL A 192 -5.99 -26.87 -8.79
N ARG A 193 -5.95 -28.15 -8.41
CA ARG A 193 -7.09 -28.90 -7.84
C ARG A 193 -7.31 -28.58 -6.35
N ALA A 194 -7.44 -27.30 -6.03
CA ALA A 194 -7.70 -26.80 -4.69
C ALA A 194 -9.02 -26.01 -4.66
N PRO A 195 -9.71 -25.89 -3.51
CA PRO A 195 -10.95 -25.12 -3.38
C PRO A 195 -10.69 -23.60 -3.33
N TRP A 196 -9.86 -23.08 -4.23
CA TRP A 196 -9.37 -21.70 -4.18
C TRP A 196 -10.48 -20.65 -4.34
N LEU A 197 -11.63 -20.99 -4.92
CA LEU A 197 -12.80 -20.12 -4.93
C LEU A 197 -13.38 -19.90 -3.52
N ASN A 198 -13.34 -20.92 -2.65
CA ASN A 198 -13.77 -20.76 -1.25
C ASN A 198 -12.77 -19.89 -0.49
N TRP A 199 -11.47 -20.14 -0.69
CA TRP A 199 -10.40 -19.31 -0.11
C TRP A 199 -10.49 -17.85 -0.55
N MET A 200 -10.88 -17.59 -1.80
CA MET A 200 -11.13 -16.25 -2.31
C MET A 200 -12.27 -15.53 -1.55
N VAL A 201 -13.35 -16.25 -1.22
CA VAL A 201 -14.46 -15.72 -0.43
C VAL A 201 -14.02 -15.46 1.03
N GLU A 202 -13.27 -16.39 1.61
CA GLU A 202 -12.68 -16.23 2.95
C GLU A 202 -11.78 -14.99 3.01
N ASP A 203 -10.93 -14.77 2.00
CA ASP A 203 -10.04 -13.62 1.92
C ASP A 203 -10.81 -12.28 1.91
N ILE A 204 -11.90 -12.18 1.13
CA ILE A 204 -12.77 -11.00 1.13
C ILE A 204 -13.41 -10.80 2.51
N ALA A 205 -13.85 -11.89 3.17
CA ALA A 205 -14.46 -11.80 4.50
C ALA A 205 -13.45 -11.30 5.55
N LEU A 206 -12.23 -11.85 5.56
CA LEU A 206 -11.16 -11.42 6.47
C LEU A 206 -10.74 -9.97 6.22
N LYS A 207 -10.59 -9.58 4.95
CA LYS A 207 -10.26 -8.20 4.56
C LYS A 207 -11.40 -7.24 4.91
N SER A 208 -12.66 -7.66 4.80
CA SER A 208 -13.80 -6.85 5.24
C SER A 208 -13.78 -6.58 6.74
N LEU A 209 -13.41 -7.57 7.57
CA LEU A 209 -13.19 -7.36 9.00
C LEU A 209 -12.01 -6.40 9.25
N LEU A 210 -10.92 -6.56 8.50
CA LEU A 210 -9.76 -5.66 8.59
C LEU A 210 -10.13 -4.21 8.24
N ILE A 211 -11.01 -3.99 7.27
CA ILE A 211 -11.54 -2.64 6.97
C ILE A 211 -12.22 -2.05 8.20
N VAL A 212 -13.11 -2.80 8.86
CA VAL A 212 -13.83 -2.33 10.05
C VAL A 212 -12.86 -1.98 11.18
N ILE A 213 -11.86 -2.82 11.43
CA ILE A 213 -10.80 -2.56 12.41
C ILE A 213 -10.03 -1.28 12.04
N PHE A 214 -9.63 -1.15 10.78
CA PHE A 214 -8.90 0.02 10.30
C PHE A 214 -9.71 1.30 10.39
N LEU A 215 -11.04 1.28 10.20
CA LEU A 215 -11.87 2.47 10.40
C LEU A 215 -11.76 3.01 11.83
N GLY A 216 -11.65 2.13 12.83
CA GLY A 216 -11.37 2.50 14.21
C GLY A 216 -10.00 3.19 14.35
N VAL A 217 -8.94 2.57 13.83
CA VAL A 217 -7.57 3.14 13.85
C VAL A 217 -7.53 4.49 13.13
N TYR A 218 -8.11 4.56 11.94
CA TYR A 218 -8.19 5.75 11.13
C TYR A 218 -8.87 6.89 11.88
N ARG A 219 -10.00 6.61 12.56
CA ARG A 219 -10.72 7.60 13.38
C ARG A 219 -9.84 8.17 14.49
N LEU A 220 -9.04 7.34 15.14
CA LEU A 220 -8.11 7.75 16.20
C LEU A 220 -6.98 8.62 15.64
N MET A 221 -6.46 8.30 14.45
CA MET A 221 -5.33 8.98 13.81
C MET A 221 -5.71 10.29 13.09
N MET A 222 -7.00 10.56 12.88
CA MET A 222 -7.44 11.73 12.11
C MET A 222 -6.97 13.07 12.69
N LYS A 223 -6.79 13.16 14.02
CA LYS A 223 -6.35 14.39 14.69
C LYS A 223 -4.87 14.67 14.44
N GLN A 224 -4.04 13.62 14.39
CA GLN A 224 -2.59 13.67 14.18
C GLN A 224 -2.24 13.80 12.70
N LEU A 225 -3.05 13.20 11.82
CA LEU A 225 -2.89 13.22 10.36
C LEU A 225 -3.81 14.26 9.72
N ARG A 226 -3.60 15.53 10.08
CA ARG A 226 -4.29 16.64 9.38
C ARG A 226 -3.72 16.78 7.96
N PRO A 227 -4.58 17.00 6.94
CA PRO A 227 -4.11 17.29 5.59
C PRO A 227 -3.16 18.49 5.60
N ARG A 228 -2.07 18.40 4.84
CA ARG A 228 -1.19 19.55 4.60
C ARG A 228 -1.72 20.33 3.39
N GLY A 229 -1.83 21.65 3.55
CA GLY A 229 -2.20 22.55 2.47
C GLY A 229 -1.25 22.42 1.27
N GLY A 230 -1.81 22.54 0.07
CA GLY A 230 -1.08 22.34 -1.20
C GLY A 230 -1.09 20.91 -1.75
N TYR A 231 -1.73 19.96 -1.05
CA TYR A 231 -1.89 18.56 -1.50
C TYR A 231 -3.37 18.14 -1.66
N GLY A 232 -4.24 19.12 -1.98
CA GLY A 232 -5.68 18.91 -2.17
C GLY A 232 -6.46 18.74 -0.86
N GLY A 233 -6.11 19.51 0.18
CA GLY A 233 -6.83 19.57 1.46
C GLY A 233 -6.73 20.95 2.09
#